data_AF-A0A8H7RXH3-F1
#
_entry.id   AF-A0A8H7RXH3-F1
#
_cell.length_a   1.000
_cell.length_b   1.000
_cell.length_c   1.000
_cell.angle_alpha   90.00
_cell.angle_beta   90.00
_cell.angle_gamma   90.00
#
_symmetry.space_group_name_H-M   'P 1'
#
loop_
_entity.id
_entity.type
_entity.pdbx_description
1 polymer ?
#
loop_
_entity_poly.entity_id
_entity_poly.type
_entity_poly.pdbx_seq_one_letter_code
_entity_poly.pdbx_strand_id
1 'polypeptide(L)'
;MKKKNEEKEENNKNYFYEQEVHKKLYTTIKLPSLYELYPYFLDEDEAINYLLNMNILRKYEKCPKCNNKVHYENKQKRYHCSWYQCKKSLSIFQNTIFYKAKLPINKILFLLYEFLKKTSRDSAAVTVGVTPFTATFYYKKFREQLSIYAVDNIKNNLIGGKNETVEIDESYFCKRKYNKGHHVNGIWVLGGIQRGTKKIFTIPVEERNKETLLYQIKKFVKPETRIITDFWKGYINLKDNNYIHDKVNHKKCFKVKGTDNHTNTIEGIWNGLKMNIIPQHRTRKYLFEHLLEQQWRINNKHKNL
;
A
#
# COMPACT_ATOMS: atom_id res chain seq x y z
N MET A 1 48.18 -4.49 -6.85
CA MET A 1 47.26 -4.51 -8.01
C MET A 1 46.10 -5.50 -7.87
N LYS A 2 46.33 -6.75 -7.42
CA LYS A 2 45.26 -7.76 -7.25
C LYS A 2 44.09 -7.36 -6.32
N LYS A 3 44.36 -6.82 -5.12
CA LYS A 3 43.32 -6.39 -4.16
C LYS A 3 42.34 -5.31 -4.68
N LYS A 4 42.82 -4.38 -5.52
CA LYS A 4 41.96 -3.33 -6.11
C LYS A 4 41.05 -3.86 -7.22
N ASN A 5 41.43 -4.96 -7.87
CA ASN A 5 40.61 -5.62 -8.88
C ASN A 5 39.54 -6.49 -8.21
N GLU A 6 39.89 -7.18 -7.11
CA GLU A 6 38.94 -7.95 -6.28
C GLU A 6 37.85 -7.04 -5.69
N GLU A 7 38.22 -5.88 -5.11
CA GLU A 7 37.24 -4.88 -4.62
C GLU A 7 36.33 -4.33 -5.72
N LYS A 8 36.85 -4.14 -6.94
CA LYS A 8 36.04 -3.67 -8.08
C LYS A 8 35.09 -4.75 -8.57
N GLU A 9 35.53 -6.01 -8.63
CA GLU A 9 34.68 -7.13 -9.02
C GLU A 9 33.59 -7.43 -7.99
N GLU A 10 33.89 -7.31 -6.69
CA GLU A 10 32.92 -7.48 -5.61
C GLU A 10 31.90 -6.34 -5.58
N ASN A 11 32.33 -5.09 -5.82
CA ASN A 11 31.42 -3.96 -5.99
C ASN A 11 30.54 -4.07 -7.24
N ASN A 12 31.07 -4.59 -8.35
CA ASN A 12 30.28 -4.81 -9.57
C ASN A 12 29.26 -5.94 -9.37
N LYS A 13 29.64 -7.05 -8.72
CA LYS A 13 28.73 -8.14 -8.37
C LYS A 13 27.62 -7.67 -7.43
N ASN A 14 27.93 -6.81 -6.45
CA ASN A 14 26.93 -6.18 -5.58
C ASN A 14 25.98 -5.26 -6.36
N TYR A 15 26.48 -4.47 -7.31
CA TYR A 15 25.64 -3.60 -8.15
C TYR A 15 24.70 -4.40 -9.07
N PHE A 16 25.18 -5.47 -9.70
CA PHE A 16 24.34 -6.35 -10.52
C PHE A 16 23.33 -7.15 -9.67
N TYR A 17 23.72 -7.61 -8.48
CA TYR A 17 22.81 -8.24 -7.53
C TYR A 17 21.72 -7.27 -7.05
N GLU A 18 22.07 -6.03 -6.72
CA GLU A 18 21.12 -4.96 -6.41
C GLU A 18 20.17 -4.72 -7.59
N GLN A 19 20.66 -4.67 -8.83
CA GLN A 19 19.81 -4.51 -10.02
C GLN A 19 18.86 -5.71 -10.27
N GLU A 20 19.30 -6.94 -10.04
CA GLU A 20 18.46 -8.14 -10.18
C GLU A 20 17.43 -8.28 -9.05
N VAL A 21 17.82 -7.96 -7.82
CA VAL A 21 16.92 -7.84 -6.65
C VAL A 21 15.91 -6.70 -6.90
N HIS A 22 16.37 -5.58 -7.47
CA HIS A 22 15.50 -4.50 -7.95
C HIS A 22 14.49 -5.04 -8.98
N LYS A 23 14.91 -5.73 -10.06
CA LYS A 23 13.97 -6.31 -11.04
C LYS A 23 12.97 -7.30 -10.43
N LYS A 24 13.37 -8.10 -9.43
CA LYS A 24 12.49 -9.07 -8.76
C LYS A 24 11.53 -8.42 -7.74
N LEU A 25 11.88 -7.29 -7.12
CA LEU A 25 11.02 -6.59 -6.15
C LEU A 25 9.96 -5.69 -6.82
N TYR A 26 10.18 -5.22 -8.05
CA TYR A 26 9.29 -4.24 -8.71
C TYR A 26 8.26 -4.79 -9.71
N THR A 27 7.92 -6.09 -9.70
CA THR A 27 6.83 -6.59 -10.55
C THR A 27 5.47 -6.03 -10.12
N THR A 28 4.82 -5.33 -11.05
CA THR A 28 3.54 -4.64 -10.89
C THR A 28 2.44 -5.64 -10.56
N ILE A 29 1.38 -5.18 -9.85
CA ILE A 29 0.12 -5.92 -9.77
C ILE A 29 -0.23 -6.41 -11.18
N LYS A 30 -0.60 -7.69 -11.32
CA LYS A 30 -1.05 -8.21 -12.60
C LYS A 30 -2.45 -7.65 -12.87
N LEU A 31 -2.50 -6.69 -13.80
CA LEU A 31 -3.72 -6.03 -14.24
C LEU A 31 -4.18 -6.62 -15.58
N PRO A 32 -5.49 -6.62 -15.86
CA PRO A 32 -6.01 -6.89 -17.20
C PRO A 32 -5.43 -5.91 -18.20
N SER A 33 -5.37 -6.31 -19.47
CA SER A 33 -4.91 -5.43 -20.53
C SER A 33 -5.87 -4.25 -20.72
N LEU A 34 -5.36 -3.14 -21.26
CA LEU A 34 -6.23 -2.02 -21.63
C LEU A 34 -7.28 -2.45 -22.66
N TYR A 35 -6.94 -3.41 -23.52
CA TYR A 35 -7.84 -3.92 -24.55
C TYR A 35 -9.09 -4.57 -23.95
N GLU A 36 -8.90 -5.43 -22.93
CA GLU A 36 -9.99 -6.11 -22.21
C GLU A 36 -10.90 -5.14 -21.47
N LEU A 37 -10.38 -3.98 -21.05
CA LEU A 37 -11.13 -3.01 -20.24
C LEU A 37 -11.70 -1.83 -21.05
N TYR A 38 -11.38 -1.69 -22.34
CA TYR A 38 -11.88 -0.60 -23.18
C TYR A 38 -13.39 -0.39 -23.12
N PRO A 39 -14.25 -1.44 -23.18
CA PRO A 39 -15.70 -1.25 -23.13
C PRO A 39 -16.14 -0.45 -21.91
N TYR A 40 -15.58 -0.76 -20.74
CA TYR A 40 -15.92 -0.12 -19.46
C TYR A 40 -15.29 1.27 -19.28
N PHE A 41 -14.29 1.62 -20.08
CA PHE A 41 -13.66 2.95 -20.05
C PHE A 41 -14.31 3.92 -21.04
N LEU A 42 -14.83 3.42 -22.16
CA LEU A 42 -15.43 4.25 -23.20
C LEU A 42 -16.93 4.45 -22.98
N ASP A 43 -17.63 3.46 -22.44
CA ASP A 43 -19.08 3.50 -22.21
C ASP A 43 -19.41 3.49 -20.71
N GLU A 44 -20.16 4.50 -20.25
CA GLU A 44 -20.55 4.61 -18.85
C GLU A 44 -21.62 3.59 -18.44
N ASP A 45 -22.53 3.20 -19.32
CA ASP A 45 -23.55 2.21 -19.01
C ASP A 45 -22.95 0.81 -18.91
N GLU A 46 -21.98 0.46 -19.78
CA GLU A 46 -21.21 -0.78 -19.64
C GLU A 46 -20.41 -0.82 -18.34
N ALA A 47 -19.80 0.30 -17.94
CA ALA A 47 -19.13 0.42 -16.65
C ALA A 47 -20.09 0.19 -15.48
N ILE A 48 -21.30 0.76 -15.54
CA ILE A 48 -22.33 0.60 -14.50
C ILE A 48 -22.75 -0.87 -14.41
N ASN A 49 -23.03 -1.51 -15.56
CA ASN A 49 -23.44 -2.90 -15.64
C ASN A 49 -22.36 -3.84 -15.09
N TYR A 50 -21.10 -3.61 -15.46
CA TYR A 50 -19.96 -4.34 -14.92
C TYR A 50 -19.89 -4.26 -13.39
N LEU A 51 -19.97 -3.06 -12.82
CA LEU A 51 -19.91 -2.88 -11.36
C LEU A 51 -21.14 -3.40 -10.62
N LEU A 52 -22.32 -3.39 -11.25
CA LEU A 52 -23.52 -4.04 -10.74
C LEU A 52 -23.38 -5.56 -10.70
N ASN A 53 -22.78 -6.16 -11.73
CA ASN A 53 -22.54 -7.60 -11.79
C ASN A 53 -21.47 -8.05 -10.78
N MET A 54 -20.49 -7.20 -10.49
CA MET A 54 -19.51 -7.40 -9.42
C MET A 54 -20.06 -7.16 -8.01
N ASN A 55 -21.34 -6.76 -7.86
CA ASN A 55 -21.95 -6.34 -6.59
C ASN A 55 -21.22 -5.17 -5.88
N ILE A 56 -20.47 -4.36 -6.63
CA ILE A 56 -19.87 -3.12 -6.13
C ILE A 56 -20.94 -2.03 -6.03
N LEU A 57 -21.79 -1.93 -7.06
CA LEU A 57 -23.00 -1.10 -7.03
C LEU A 57 -24.18 -1.89 -6.50
N ARG A 58 -25.11 -1.21 -5.85
CA ARG A 58 -26.24 -1.86 -5.18
C ARG A 58 -27.47 -1.93 -6.08
N LYS A 59 -28.04 -3.13 -6.18
CA LYS A 59 -29.42 -3.34 -6.64
C LYS A 59 -30.34 -3.36 -5.42
N TYR A 60 -31.51 -2.76 -5.56
CA TYR A 60 -32.53 -2.77 -4.52
C TYR A 60 -33.79 -3.43 -5.07
N GLU A 61 -34.28 -4.48 -4.41
CA GLU A 61 -35.56 -5.11 -4.74
C GLU A 61 -36.71 -4.50 -3.91
N LYS A 62 -36.40 -4.09 -2.68
CA LYS A 62 -37.33 -3.48 -1.72
C LYS A 62 -36.75 -2.23 -1.09
N CYS A 63 -37.63 -1.34 -0.67
CA CYS A 63 -37.27 -0.11 0.02
C CYS A 63 -36.79 -0.45 1.45
N PRO A 64 -35.59 -0.04 1.88
CA PRO A 64 -35.07 -0.33 3.21
C PRO A 64 -35.84 0.40 4.33
N LYS A 65 -36.68 1.40 4.01
CA LYS A 65 -37.48 2.15 4.98
C LYS A 65 -38.85 1.51 5.27
N CYS A 66 -39.51 0.98 4.25
CA CYS A 66 -40.91 0.52 4.36
C CYS A 66 -41.19 -0.84 3.72
N ASN A 67 -40.15 -1.53 3.24
CA ASN A 67 -40.20 -2.85 2.62
C ASN A 67 -41.07 -2.98 1.34
N ASN A 68 -41.64 -1.88 0.84
CA ASN A 68 -42.37 -1.85 -0.42
C ASN A 68 -41.44 -2.05 -1.63
N LYS A 69 -42.00 -2.47 -2.76
CA LYS A 69 -41.29 -2.55 -4.05
C LYS A 69 -40.66 -1.20 -4.41
N VAL A 70 -39.57 -1.26 -5.16
CA VAL A 70 -38.92 -0.09 -5.76
C VAL A 70 -38.91 -0.23 -7.28
N HIS A 71 -38.85 0.89 -7.98
CA HIS A 71 -38.63 0.94 -9.43
C HIS A 71 -37.35 1.71 -9.74
N TYR A 72 -36.63 1.29 -10.78
CA TYR A 72 -35.37 1.90 -11.18
C TYR A 72 -35.60 2.99 -12.23
N GLU A 73 -35.06 4.18 -11.99
CA GLU A 73 -35.01 5.28 -12.95
C GLU A 73 -33.59 5.37 -13.54
N ASN A 74 -33.47 5.05 -14.83
CA ASN A 74 -32.17 5.00 -15.51
C ASN A 74 -31.51 6.37 -15.64
N LYS A 75 -32.28 7.45 -15.85
CA LYS A 75 -31.71 8.81 -16.06
C LYS A 75 -30.97 9.31 -14.82
N GLN A 76 -31.52 9.07 -13.63
CA GLN A 76 -30.90 9.49 -12.36
C GLN A 76 -30.01 8.40 -11.75
N LYS A 77 -30.07 7.17 -12.28
CA LYS A 77 -29.42 5.98 -11.71
C LYS A 77 -29.86 5.75 -10.25
N ARG A 78 -31.18 5.77 -10.01
CA ARG A 78 -31.79 5.67 -8.68
C ARG A 78 -32.95 4.69 -8.64
N TYR A 79 -33.14 4.06 -7.49
CA TYR A 79 -34.35 3.33 -7.14
C TYR A 79 -35.27 4.22 -6.32
N HIS A 80 -36.53 4.33 -6.71
CA HIS A 80 -37.55 5.04 -5.96
C HIS A 80 -38.54 4.07 -5.35
N CYS A 81 -38.93 4.32 -4.11
CA CYS A 81 -39.97 3.54 -3.46
C CYS A 81 -41.31 3.75 -4.17
N SER A 82 -42.00 2.66 -4.51
CA SER A 82 -43.29 2.72 -5.18
C SER A 82 -44.43 3.19 -4.28
N TRP A 83 -44.22 3.24 -2.95
CA TRP A 83 -45.21 3.78 -2.02
C TRP A 83 -45.07 5.29 -1.87
N TYR A 84 -46.10 6.03 -2.31
CA TYR A 84 -46.09 7.49 -2.42
C TYR A 84 -45.80 8.24 -1.09
N GLN A 85 -46.19 7.68 0.06
CA GLN A 85 -45.94 8.30 1.37
C GLN A 85 -44.46 8.18 1.81
N CYS A 86 -43.74 7.17 1.31
CA CYS A 86 -42.36 6.91 1.72
C CYS A 86 -41.38 7.98 1.21
N LYS A 87 -41.57 8.39 -0.06
CA LYS A 87 -40.72 9.32 -0.83
C LYS A 87 -39.21 8.98 -0.81
N LYS A 88 -38.84 7.76 -0.43
CA LYS A 88 -37.43 7.34 -0.34
C LYS A 88 -36.88 7.09 -1.73
N SER A 89 -35.74 7.71 -2.01
CA SER A 89 -34.98 7.52 -3.24
C SER A 89 -33.54 7.10 -2.91
N LEU A 90 -33.03 6.08 -3.60
CA LEU A 90 -31.75 5.41 -3.32
C LEU A 90 -30.89 5.45 -4.56
N SER A 91 -29.68 6.02 -4.49
CA SER A 91 -28.73 5.94 -5.61
C SER A 91 -28.06 4.57 -5.65
N ILE A 92 -27.82 4.04 -6.85
CA ILE A 92 -27.00 2.82 -7.02
C ILE A 92 -25.56 3.03 -6.56
N PHE A 93 -25.09 4.28 -6.56
CA PHE A 93 -23.75 4.69 -6.13
C PHE A 93 -23.64 4.90 -4.62
N GLN A 94 -24.73 4.78 -3.86
CA GLN A 94 -24.72 5.01 -2.41
C GLN A 94 -23.67 4.14 -1.72
N ASN A 95 -22.88 4.72 -0.81
CA ASN A 95 -21.79 4.08 -0.08
C ASN A 95 -20.63 3.57 -0.95
N THR A 96 -20.42 4.19 -2.11
CA THR A 96 -19.28 3.92 -3.00
C THR A 96 -18.50 5.20 -3.28
N ILE A 97 -17.31 5.06 -3.88
CA ILE A 97 -16.49 6.21 -4.32
C ILE A 97 -17.17 7.05 -5.41
N PHE A 98 -18.19 6.50 -6.08
CA PHE A 98 -18.95 7.14 -7.15
C PHE A 98 -20.06 8.04 -6.60
N TYR A 99 -20.39 7.93 -5.30
CA TYR A 99 -21.46 8.72 -4.71
C TYR A 99 -21.17 10.23 -4.80
N LYS A 100 -22.10 10.99 -5.41
CA LYS A 100 -21.96 12.43 -5.66
C LYS A 100 -20.73 12.82 -6.50
N ALA A 101 -20.16 11.86 -7.25
CA ALA A 101 -19.14 12.19 -8.21
C ALA A 101 -19.71 13.06 -9.34
N LYS A 102 -18.95 14.07 -9.75
CA LYS A 102 -19.27 14.90 -10.92
C LYS A 102 -18.68 14.34 -12.22
N LEU A 103 -17.65 13.50 -12.09
CA LEU A 103 -17.00 12.84 -13.21
C LEU A 103 -17.77 11.55 -13.52
N PRO A 104 -18.02 11.24 -14.81
CA PRO A 104 -18.59 9.96 -15.23
C PRO A 104 -17.81 8.77 -14.66
N ILE A 105 -18.52 7.69 -14.31
CA ILE A 105 -17.92 6.60 -13.55
C ILE A 105 -16.88 5.80 -14.36
N ASN A 106 -17.07 5.68 -15.68
CA ASN A 106 -16.11 5.05 -16.59
C ASN A 106 -14.76 5.79 -16.56
N LYS A 107 -14.77 7.12 -16.50
CA LYS A 107 -13.54 7.93 -16.35
C LYS A 107 -12.92 7.73 -14.96
N ILE A 108 -13.72 7.58 -13.91
CA ILE A 108 -13.19 7.27 -12.56
C ILE A 108 -12.53 5.89 -12.55
N LEU A 109 -13.14 4.89 -13.19
CA LEU A 109 -12.55 3.55 -13.35
C LEU A 109 -11.26 3.60 -14.15
N PHE A 110 -11.21 4.39 -15.23
CA PHE A 110 -9.98 4.54 -16.00
C PHE A 110 -8.88 5.23 -15.19
N LEU A 111 -9.21 6.27 -14.40
CA LEU A 111 -8.26 6.86 -13.45
C LEU A 111 -7.79 5.86 -12.39
N LEU A 112 -8.67 4.97 -11.92
CA LEU A 112 -8.30 3.91 -10.97
C LEU A 112 -7.32 2.92 -11.62
N TYR A 113 -7.55 2.54 -12.87
CA TYR A 113 -6.64 1.69 -13.63
C TYR A 113 -5.26 2.34 -13.82
N GLU A 114 -5.21 3.62 -14.21
CA GLU A 114 -3.96 4.38 -14.32
C GLU A 114 -3.24 4.54 -12.96
N PHE A 115 -4.01 4.73 -11.88
CA PHE A 115 -3.47 4.72 -10.51
C PHE A 115 -2.83 3.38 -10.16
N LEU A 116 -3.50 2.26 -10.48
CA LEU A 116 -2.98 0.93 -10.22
C LEU A 116 -1.71 0.64 -11.03
N LYS A 117 -1.64 1.10 -12.28
CA LYS A 117 -0.44 1.06 -13.14
C LYS A 117 0.73 1.93 -12.65
N LYS A 118 0.51 2.80 -11.65
CA LYS A 118 1.47 3.83 -11.19
C LYS A 118 1.79 4.88 -12.25
N THR A 119 0.86 5.18 -13.16
CA THR A 119 1.02 6.25 -14.14
C THR A 119 1.02 7.61 -13.44
N SER A 120 1.84 8.55 -13.91
CA SER A 120 1.88 9.91 -13.36
C SER A 120 0.53 10.61 -13.53
N ARG A 121 0.22 11.57 -12.65
CA ARG A 121 -1.04 12.34 -12.71
C ARG A 121 -1.24 13.06 -14.05
N ASP A 122 -0.17 13.56 -14.65
CA ASP A 122 -0.25 14.34 -15.88
C ASP A 122 -0.47 13.41 -17.09
N SER A 123 0.19 12.25 -17.12
CA SER A 123 -0.07 11.24 -18.15
C SER A 123 -1.47 10.65 -18.03
N ALA A 124 -1.92 10.32 -16.82
CA ALA A 124 -3.28 9.81 -16.59
C ALA A 124 -4.35 10.83 -16.97
N ALA A 125 -4.09 12.13 -16.70
CA ALA A 125 -4.99 13.21 -17.09
C ALA A 125 -5.16 13.31 -18.61
N VAL A 126 -4.06 13.21 -19.37
CA VAL A 126 -4.08 13.17 -20.84
C VAL A 126 -4.83 11.94 -21.33
N THR A 127 -4.48 10.75 -20.81
CA THR A 127 -5.07 9.48 -21.24
C THR A 127 -6.59 9.42 -21.03
N VAL A 128 -7.08 9.90 -19.88
CA VAL A 128 -8.52 9.85 -19.54
C VAL A 128 -9.28 11.08 -20.07
N GLY A 129 -8.57 12.12 -20.52
CA GLY A 129 -9.18 13.38 -20.94
C GLY A 129 -9.83 14.11 -19.76
N VAL A 130 -9.05 14.36 -18.70
CA VAL A 130 -9.44 15.15 -17.52
C VAL A 130 -8.34 16.15 -17.18
N THR A 131 -8.63 17.10 -16.29
CA THR A 131 -7.57 17.99 -15.80
C THR A 131 -6.60 17.24 -14.89
N PRO A 132 -5.32 17.62 -14.85
CA PRO A 132 -4.38 17.07 -13.89
C PRO A 132 -4.77 17.26 -12.41
N PHE A 133 -5.54 18.31 -12.10
CA PHE A 133 -6.15 18.50 -10.78
C PHE A 133 -7.18 17.42 -10.46
N THR A 134 -8.04 17.06 -11.42
CA THR A 134 -9.01 15.97 -11.30
C THR A 134 -8.30 14.63 -11.07
N ALA A 135 -7.25 14.33 -11.84
CA ALA A 135 -6.46 13.10 -11.65
C ALA A 135 -5.83 13.06 -10.23
N THR A 136 -5.26 14.17 -9.78
CA THR A 136 -4.69 14.29 -8.42
C THR A 136 -5.74 14.05 -7.34
N PHE A 137 -6.93 14.62 -7.50
CA PHE A 137 -8.04 14.46 -6.56
C PHE A 137 -8.46 12.99 -6.45
N TYR A 138 -8.65 12.29 -7.57
CA TYR A 138 -9.04 10.88 -7.56
C TYR A 138 -7.93 9.97 -7.05
N TYR A 139 -6.67 10.20 -7.43
CA TYR A 139 -5.54 9.45 -6.87
C TYR A 139 -5.46 9.58 -5.36
N LYS A 140 -5.74 10.78 -4.83
CA LYS A 140 -5.84 10.99 -3.38
C LYS A 140 -7.00 10.19 -2.79
N LYS A 141 -8.20 10.27 -3.38
CA LYS A 141 -9.35 9.47 -2.92
C LYS A 141 -9.07 7.96 -2.92
N PHE A 142 -8.42 7.42 -3.96
CA PHE A 142 -8.09 5.99 -4.00
C PHE A 142 -7.12 5.60 -2.87
N ARG A 143 -6.11 6.42 -2.61
CA ARG A 143 -5.22 6.25 -1.46
C ARG A 143 -5.94 6.31 -0.12
N GLU A 144 -6.87 7.25 0.05
CA GLU A 144 -7.69 7.36 1.26
C GLU A 144 -8.51 6.08 1.47
N GLN A 145 -9.13 5.53 0.42
CA GLN A 145 -9.86 4.25 0.51
C GLN A 145 -8.95 3.07 0.86
N LEU A 146 -7.76 2.98 0.25
CA LEU A 146 -6.77 1.96 0.62
C LEU A 146 -6.34 2.10 2.08
N SER A 147 -6.23 3.33 2.58
CA SER A 147 -5.86 3.60 3.96
C SER A 147 -6.93 3.13 4.95
N ILE A 148 -8.21 3.42 4.65
CA ILE A 148 -9.35 2.92 5.43
C ILE A 148 -9.34 1.38 5.44
N TYR A 149 -9.26 0.76 4.26
CA TYR A 149 -9.19 -0.70 4.14
C TYR A 149 -8.04 -1.30 4.97
N ALA A 150 -6.86 -0.69 4.91
CA ALA A 150 -5.69 -1.17 5.64
C ALA A 150 -5.89 -1.08 7.16
N VAL A 151 -6.47 0.02 7.66
CA VAL A 151 -6.75 0.23 9.09
C VAL A 151 -7.81 -0.75 9.59
N ASP A 152 -8.92 -0.91 8.86
CA ASP A 152 -10.01 -1.81 9.24
C ASP A 152 -9.55 -3.28 9.26
N ASN A 153 -8.56 -3.63 8.45
CA ASN A 153 -8.03 -4.98 8.31
C ASN A 153 -6.69 -5.21 9.01
N ILE A 154 -6.26 -4.35 9.94
CA ILE A 154 -4.98 -4.53 10.66
C ILE A 154 -4.94 -5.92 11.32
N LYS A 155 -5.99 -6.30 12.05
CA LYS A 155 -6.06 -7.58 12.77
C LYS A 155 -6.00 -8.80 11.85
N ASN A 156 -6.52 -8.68 10.62
CA ASN A 156 -6.52 -9.75 9.63
C ASN A 156 -5.17 -9.86 8.89
N ASN A 157 -4.32 -8.85 8.98
CA ASN A 157 -3.08 -8.72 8.23
C ASN A 157 -1.81 -8.81 9.11
N LEU A 158 -1.91 -9.33 10.33
CA LEU A 158 -0.71 -9.60 11.14
C LEU A 158 0.23 -10.56 10.41
N ILE A 159 1.52 -10.25 10.47
CA ILE A 159 2.58 -11.09 9.90
C ILE A 159 3.25 -11.96 10.97
N GLY A 160 3.97 -12.99 10.53
CA GLY A 160 4.64 -13.93 11.43
C GLY A 160 3.70 -14.98 12.01
N GLY A 161 4.11 -15.54 13.14
CA GLY A 161 3.51 -16.67 13.85
C GLY A 161 4.57 -17.71 14.22
N LYS A 162 4.13 -18.78 14.86
CA LYS A 162 4.98 -19.93 15.17
C LYS A 162 5.69 -20.44 13.92
N ASN A 163 7.00 -20.67 14.02
CA ASN A 163 7.89 -21.09 12.92
C ASN A 163 8.05 -20.09 11.77
N GLU A 164 7.55 -18.87 11.90
CA GLU A 164 7.74 -17.81 10.91
C GLU A 164 8.84 -16.85 11.33
N THR A 165 9.55 -16.30 10.33
CA THR A 165 10.61 -15.31 10.56
C THR A 165 10.21 -13.95 9.99
N VAL A 166 10.34 -12.92 10.82
CA VAL A 166 10.10 -11.51 10.45
C VAL A 166 11.37 -10.70 10.68
N GLU A 167 11.83 -10.00 9.65
CA GLU A 167 12.86 -8.97 9.79
C GLU A 167 12.18 -7.65 10.18
N ILE A 168 12.71 -6.94 11.16
CA ILE A 168 12.19 -5.64 11.63
C ILE A 168 13.33 -4.64 11.66
N ASP A 169 13.07 -3.43 11.17
CA ASP A 169 14.03 -2.33 11.12
C ASP A 169 13.30 -0.97 11.11
N GLU A 170 14.04 0.10 11.37
CA GLU A 170 13.56 1.48 11.31
C GLU A 170 14.26 2.27 10.22
N SER A 171 13.48 3.07 9.49
CA SER A 171 14.05 4.00 8.52
C SER A 171 13.58 5.42 8.74
N TYR A 172 14.51 6.36 8.58
CA TYR A 172 14.21 7.78 8.62
C TYR A 172 13.79 8.29 7.24
N PHE A 173 12.58 8.82 7.14
CA PHE A 173 12.02 9.44 5.94
C PHE A 173 12.08 10.95 6.07
N CYS A 174 13.02 11.58 5.37
CA CYS A 174 13.18 13.02 5.37
C CYS A 174 13.03 13.64 3.97
N LYS A 175 12.66 14.92 3.96
CA LYS A 175 12.61 15.76 2.77
C LYS A 175 13.95 16.49 2.63
N ARG A 176 14.86 15.96 1.81
CA ARG A 176 16.02 16.72 1.33
C ARG A 176 16.17 16.56 -0.17
N LYS A 177 16.19 17.68 -0.89
CA LYS A 177 16.53 17.73 -2.31
C LYS A 177 18.06 17.76 -2.39
N TYR A 178 18.67 16.71 -2.92
CA TYR A 178 20.13 16.59 -3.08
C TYR A 178 20.96 16.76 -1.79
N ASN A 179 20.38 16.45 -0.62
CA ASN A 179 21.02 16.67 0.69
C ASN A 179 21.49 18.13 0.96
N LYS A 180 20.98 19.10 0.19
CA LYS A 180 21.28 20.53 0.35
C LYS A 180 20.10 21.26 1.01
N GLY A 181 20.41 22.33 1.76
CA GLY A 181 19.43 23.21 2.42
C GLY A 181 19.07 22.84 3.87
N HIS A 182 18.12 23.60 4.44
CA HIS A 182 17.72 23.53 5.85
C HIS A 182 17.39 22.11 6.31
N HIS A 183 17.78 21.79 7.55
CA HIS A 183 17.44 20.53 8.18
C HIS A 183 15.92 20.50 8.43
N VAL A 184 15.23 19.55 7.81
CA VAL A 184 13.79 19.31 8.05
C VAL A 184 13.67 18.06 8.92
N ASN A 185 12.88 18.14 9.99
CA ASN A 185 12.55 16.99 10.80
C ASN A 185 11.79 15.96 9.95
N GLY A 186 12.48 14.88 9.60
CA GLY A 186 11.92 13.69 9.01
C GLY A 186 11.16 12.85 10.05
N ILE A 187 10.59 11.75 9.56
CA ILE A 187 9.71 10.87 10.33
C ILE A 187 10.36 9.50 10.39
N TRP A 188 10.40 8.93 11.58
CA TRP A 188 10.80 7.55 11.76
C TRP A 188 9.66 6.64 11.34
N VAL A 189 9.98 5.59 10.59
CA VAL A 189 9.04 4.56 10.17
C VAL A 189 9.59 3.24 10.65
N LEU A 190 8.80 2.53 11.45
CA LEU A 190 9.04 1.13 11.78
C LEU A 190 8.42 0.28 10.68
N GLY A 191 9.12 -0.75 10.24
CA GLY A 191 8.57 -1.72 9.31
C GLY A 191 9.07 -3.12 9.58
N GLY A 192 8.35 -4.08 9.05
CA GLY A 192 8.76 -5.47 9.09
C GLY A 192 8.34 -6.22 7.86
N ILE A 193 9.10 -7.25 7.53
CA ILE A 193 8.86 -8.15 6.40
C ILE A 193 8.94 -9.60 6.85
N GLN A 194 7.91 -10.38 6.54
CA GLN A 194 7.93 -11.82 6.74
C GLN A 194 8.70 -12.50 5.61
N ARG A 195 9.72 -13.29 5.95
CA ARG A 195 10.62 -13.88 4.94
C ARG A 195 9.93 -14.84 3.99
N GLY A 196 9.00 -15.67 4.47
CA GLY A 196 8.28 -16.64 3.65
C GLY A 196 7.29 -15.96 2.70
N THR A 197 6.29 -15.28 3.26
CA THR A 197 5.19 -14.68 2.47
C THR A 197 5.55 -13.37 1.78
N LYS A 198 6.66 -12.73 2.15
CA LYS A 198 7.07 -11.38 1.73
C LYS A 198 6.07 -10.28 2.04
N LYS A 199 5.07 -10.55 2.89
CA LYS A 199 4.16 -9.52 3.40
C LYS A 199 4.92 -8.56 4.30
N ILE A 200 4.56 -7.28 4.20
CA ILE A 200 5.15 -6.20 4.99
C ILE A 200 4.12 -5.45 5.81
N PHE A 201 4.58 -4.81 6.87
CA PHE A 201 3.89 -3.68 7.52
C PHE A 201 4.82 -2.47 7.59
N THR A 202 4.24 -1.28 7.58
CA THR A 202 4.95 -0.01 7.77
C THR A 202 4.11 0.95 8.61
N ILE A 203 4.72 1.57 9.60
CA ILE A 203 4.03 2.48 10.51
C ILE A 203 4.94 3.65 10.90
N PRO A 204 4.53 4.92 10.67
CA PRO A 204 5.21 6.07 11.24
C PRO A 204 5.20 6.01 12.77
N VAL A 205 6.34 6.30 13.39
CA VAL A 205 6.50 6.41 14.84
C VAL A 205 7.03 7.79 15.18
N GLU A 206 6.45 8.41 16.20
CA GLU A 206 6.89 9.74 16.66
C GLU A 206 8.21 9.64 17.44
N GLU A 207 8.30 8.62 18.28
CA GLU A 207 9.47 8.32 19.09
C GLU A 207 9.98 6.91 18.82
N ARG A 208 11.30 6.78 18.81
CA ARG A 208 11.99 5.49 18.80
C ARG A 208 12.40 5.15 20.22
N ASN A 209 11.42 5.00 21.10
CA ASN A 209 11.64 4.42 22.42
C ASN A 209 11.18 2.95 22.41
N LYS A 210 11.68 2.19 23.38
CA LYS A 210 11.44 0.75 23.49
C LYS A 210 9.95 0.41 23.59
N GLU A 211 9.22 1.21 24.36
CA GLU A 211 7.79 1.03 24.64
C GLU A 211 6.97 1.18 23.36
N THR A 212 7.27 2.22 22.58
CA THR A 212 6.59 2.52 21.31
C THR A 212 6.79 1.40 20.31
N LEU A 213 8.03 0.93 20.13
CA LEU A 213 8.32 -0.12 19.16
C LEU A 213 7.68 -1.43 19.58
N LEU A 214 7.80 -1.81 20.85
CA LEU A 214 7.20 -3.04 21.36
C LEU A 214 5.69 -3.02 21.17
N TYR A 215 5.04 -1.89 21.43
CA TYR A 215 3.61 -1.71 21.18
C TYR A 215 3.26 -1.90 19.70
N GLN A 216 4.00 -1.28 18.78
CA GLN A 216 3.75 -1.44 17.34
C GLN A 216 4.02 -2.89 16.88
N ILE A 217 5.09 -3.53 17.37
CA ILE A 217 5.40 -4.93 17.05
C ILE A 217 4.25 -5.85 17.47
N LYS A 218 3.73 -5.70 18.69
CA LYS A 218 2.56 -6.47 19.15
C LYS A 218 1.31 -6.25 18.29
N LYS A 219 1.16 -5.05 17.74
CA LYS A 219 0.02 -4.70 16.88
C LYS A 219 0.08 -5.38 15.50
N PHE A 220 1.28 -5.61 14.96
CA PHE A 220 1.48 -6.08 13.58
C PHE A 220 2.10 -7.48 13.45
N VAL A 221 2.71 -8.01 14.52
CA VAL A 221 3.46 -9.27 14.51
C VAL A 221 2.86 -10.24 15.52
N LYS A 222 2.46 -11.42 15.04
CA LYS A 222 1.87 -12.46 15.90
C LYS A 222 2.88 -12.94 16.95
N PRO A 223 2.45 -13.33 18.17
CA PRO A 223 3.34 -13.95 19.15
C PRO A 223 3.97 -15.24 18.60
N GLU A 224 5.03 -15.71 19.27
CA GLU A 224 5.86 -16.86 18.89
C GLU A 224 6.65 -16.70 17.58
N THR A 225 6.63 -15.50 16.99
CA THR A 225 7.41 -15.17 15.81
C THR A 225 8.90 -15.10 16.14
N ARG A 226 9.72 -15.59 15.20
CA ARG A 226 11.15 -15.33 15.19
C ARG A 226 11.44 -13.97 14.55
N ILE A 227 11.85 -13.02 15.37
CA ILE A 227 12.17 -11.65 14.97
C ILE A 227 13.68 -11.50 14.80
N ILE A 228 14.10 -10.93 13.66
CA ILE A 228 15.48 -10.53 13.39
C ILE A 228 15.53 -9.01 13.33
N THR A 229 16.36 -8.37 14.17
CA THR A 229 16.62 -6.92 14.15
C THR A 229 18.11 -6.61 14.12
N ASP A 230 18.45 -5.34 13.97
CA ASP A 230 19.78 -4.84 14.27
C ASP A 230 20.11 -4.90 15.78
N PHE A 231 21.34 -4.51 16.15
CA PHE A 231 21.82 -4.49 17.54
C PHE A 231 21.31 -3.30 18.37
N TRP A 232 20.19 -2.68 18.01
CA TRP A 232 19.70 -1.53 18.75
C TRP A 232 19.06 -1.91 20.09
N LYS A 233 19.34 -1.09 21.13
CA LYS A 233 18.91 -1.34 22.51
C LYS A 233 17.37 -1.30 22.68
N GLY A 234 16.66 -0.67 21.74
CA GLY A 234 15.19 -0.63 21.74
C GLY A 234 14.53 -2.00 21.72
N TYR A 235 15.21 -3.03 21.22
CA TYR A 235 14.66 -4.38 21.04
C TYR A 235 14.96 -5.38 22.18
N ILE A 236 15.57 -4.95 23.29
CA ILE A 236 16.07 -5.87 24.33
C ILE A 236 14.97 -6.77 24.93
N ASN A 237 13.72 -6.29 25.03
CA ASN A 237 12.64 -7.01 25.72
C ASN A 237 11.76 -7.86 24.80
N LEU A 238 12.13 -8.09 23.55
CA LEU A 238 11.32 -8.94 22.67
C LEU A 238 11.15 -10.37 23.22
N LYS A 239 12.22 -10.92 23.82
CA LYS A 239 12.19 -12.26 24.44
C LYS A 239 11.17 -12.35 25.58
N ASP A 240 11.06 -11.29 26.39
CA ASP A 240 10.11 -11.22 27.51
C ASP A 240 8.64 -11.06 27.05
N ASN A 241 8.41 -10.91 25.75
CA ASN A 241 7.10 -10.62 25.16
C ASN A 241 6.65 -11.70 24.16
N ASN A 242 7.05 -12.95 24.40
CA ASN A 242 6.64 -14.11 23.60
C ASN A 242 7.21 -14.10 22.16
N TYR A 243 8.38 -13.49 21.93
CA TYR A 243 9.08 -13.54 20.65
C TYR A 243 10.44 -14.24 20.76
N ILE A 244 10.84 -14.94 19.71
CA ILE A 244 12.21 -15.44 19.58
C ILE A 244 13.02 -14.32 18.94
N HIS A 245 14.06 -13.82 19.62
CA HIS A 245 14.82 -12.66 19.13
C HIS A 245 16.25 -13.00 18.73
N ASP A 246 16.55 -12.76 17.46
CA ASP A 246 17.86 -12.81 16.84
C ASP A 246 18.35 -11.40 16.48
N LYS A 247 19.66 -11.17 16.60
CA LYS A 247 20.28 -9.85 16.37
C LYS A 247 21.37 -9.93 15.32
N VAL A 248 21.47 -8.92 14.46
CA VAL A 248 22.51 -8.79 13.42
C VAL A 248 23.35 -7.55 13.65
N ASN A 249 24.66 -7.73 13.85
CA ASN A 249 25.56 -6.61 14.12
C ASN A 249 26.12 -6.06 12.82
N HIS A 250 25.45 -5.06 12.25
CA HIS A 250 25.86 -4.40 11.00
C HIS A 250 27.24 -3.73 11.06
N LYS A 251 27.80 -3.46 12.26
CA LYS A 251 29.17 -2.95 12.38
C LYS A 251 30.24 -4.03 12.16
N LYS A 252 29.88 -5.31 12.31
CA LYS A 252 30.80 -6.45 12.25
C LYS A 252 30.57 -7.31 11.01
N CYS A 253 29.32 -7.61 10.67
CA CYS A 253 28.97 -8.47 9.54
C CYS A 253 27.58 -8.14 8.98
N PHE A 254 27.41 -8.19 7.65
CA PHE A 254 26.10 -8.06 6.97
C PHE A 254 25.22 -9.32 7.09
N LYS A 255 25.84 -10.47 7.33
CA LYS A 255 25.20 -11.75 7.66
C LYS A 255 25.99 -12.40 8.79
N VAL A 256 25.31 -12.94 9.80
CA VAL A 256 26.00 -13.66 10.88
C VAL A 256 26.51 -14.99 10.32
N LYS A 257 27.84 -15.14 10.22
CA LYS A 257 28.50 -16.33 9.63
C LYS A 257 27.97 -17.62 10.27
N GLY A 258 27.64 -18.61 9.43
CA GLY A 258 27.07 -19.89 9.87
C GLY A 258 25.57 -19.88 10.19
N THR A 259 24.88 -18.75 10.00
CA THR A 259 23.42 -18.64 10.19
C THR A 259 22.76 -17.99 8.98
N ASP A 260 21.43 -18.04 8.90
CA ASP A 260 20.67 -17.27 7.90
C ASP A 260 20.25 -15.87 8.38
N ASN A 261 20.83 -15.36 9.48
CA ASN A 261 20.41 -14.09 10.07
C ASN A 261 20.97 -12.88 9.32
N HIS A 262 20.06 -12.10 8.73
CA HIS A 262 20.33 -10.82 8.05
C HIS A 262 19.04 -9.98 8.01
N THR A 263 19.17 -8.67 7.81
CA THR A 263 18.05 -7.72 7.61
C THR A 263 18.06 -7.09 6.21
N ASN A 264 18.86 -7.64 5.28
CA ASN A 264 19.02 -7.11 3.92
C ASN A 264 17.68 -6.99 3.17
N THR A 265 16.69 -7.83 3.48
CA THR A 265 15.40 -7.80 2.78
C THR A 265 14.64 -6.53 3.15
N ILE A 266 14.58 -6.17 4.44
CA ILE A 266 13.91 -4.94 4.88
C ILE A 266 14.67 -3.68 4.44
N GLU A 267 16.00 -3.70 4.40
CA GLU A 267 16.81 -2.61 3.83
C GLU A 267 16.46 -2.35 2.36
N GLY A 268 16.31 -3.41 1.56
CA GLY A 268 15.85 -3.31 0.17
C GLY A 268 14.44 -2.73 0.04
N ILE A 269 13.53 -3.09 0.95
CA ILE A 269 12.17 -2.51 1.02
C ILE A 269 12.26 -1.01 1.30
N TRP A 270 13.12 -0.57 2.23
CA TRP A 270 13.29 0.86 2.51
C TRP A 270 13.76 1.66 1.31
N ASN A 271 14.71 1.11 0.55
CA ASN A 271 15.14 1.75 -0.70
C ASN A 271 13.97 1.89 -1.67
N GLY A 272 13.23 0.79 -1.91
CA GLY A 272 12.06 0.81 -2.79
C GLY A 272 10.98 1.81 -2.36
N LEU A 273 10.66 1.88 -1.07
CA LEU A 273 9.72 2.86 -0.53
C LEU A 273 10.20 4.29 -0.72
N LYS A 274 11.48 4.57 -0.47
CA LYS A 274 12.05 5.91 -0.70
C LYS A 274 12.02 6.29 -2.18
N MET A 275 12.24 5.35 -3.10
CA MET A 275 12.15 5.65 -4.54
C MET A 275 10.71 5.92 -4.99
N ASN A 276 9.73 5.20 -4.46
CA ASN A 276 8.32 5.37 -4.85
C ASN A 276 7.64 6.56 -4.13
N ILE A 277 8.12 6.94 -2.94
CA ILE A 277 7.60 8.06 -2.15
C ILE A 277 8.55 9.25 -2.31
N ILE A 278 8.18 10.17 -3.19
CA ILE A 278 8.99 11.36 -3.45
C ILE A 278 9.21 12.19 -2.18
N PRO A 279 10.37 12.87 -2.03
CA PRO A 279 10.70 13.63 -0.82
C PRO A 279 9.62 14.61 -0.35
N GLN A 280 8.85 15.20 -1.27
CA GLN A 280 7.76 16.13 -0.99
C GLN A 280 6.62 15.49 -0.20
N HIS A 281 6.40 14.18 -0.34
CA HIS A 281 5.36 13.43 0.35
C HIS A 281 5.86 12.80 1.66
N ARG A 282 7.15 12.89 1.98
CA ARG A 282 7.75 12.39 3.24
C ARG A 282 7.55 13.38 4.40
N THR A 283 6.30 13.76 4.63
CA THR A 283 5.88 14.70 5.68
C THR A 283 4.74 14.08 6.50
N ARG A 284 4.47 14.60 7.70
CA ARG A 284 3.48 14.00 8.62
C ARG A 284 2.09 13.94 7.98
N LYS A 285 1.81 14.91 7.11
CA LYS A 285 0.54 15.04 6.39
C LYS A 285 0.30 13.94 5.34
N TYR A 286 1.33 13.43 4.68
CA TYR A 286 1.17 12.58 3.49
C TYR A 286 1.84 11.21 3.60
N LEU A 287 2.90 11.08 4.40
CA LEU A 287 3.75 9.90 4.39
C LEU A 287 2.96 8.62 4.69
N PHE A 288 2.03 8.68 5.65
CA PHE A 288 1.32 7.48 6.09
C PHE A 288 0.43 6.88 5.00
N GLU A 289 -0.37 7.70 4.31
CA GLU A 289 -1.21 7.24 3.19
C GLU A 289 -0.38 6.61 2.07
N HIS A 290 0.80 7.18 1.78
CA HIS A 290 1.71 6.64 0.76
C HIS A 290 2.38 5.34 1.19
N LEU A 291 2.73 5.20 2.48
CA LEU A 291 3.24 3.95 3.03
C LEU A 291 2.19 2.84 2.93
N LEU A 292 0.94 3.12 3.32
CA LEU A 292 -0.16 2.16 3.22
C LEU A 292 -0.45 1.76 1.77
N GLU A 293 -0.37 2.70 0.82
CA GLU A 293 -0.46 2.40 -0.60
C GLU A 293 0.63 1.42 -1.05
N GLN A 294 1.90 1.70 -0.74
CA GLN A 294 3.00 0.82 -1.15
C GLN A 294 2.94 -0.53 -0.44
N GLN A 295 2.58 -0.56 0.85
CA GLN A 295 2.34 -1.79 1.60
C GLN A 295 1.26 -2.63 0.95
N TRP A 296 0.12 -2.04 0.58
CA TRP A 296 -0.95 -2.75 -0.11
C TRP A 296 -0.47 -3.34 -1.44
N ARG A 297 0.29 -2.56 -2.23
CA ARG A 297 0.84 -3.04 -3.51
C ARG A 297 1.81 -4.22 -3.34
N ILE A 298 2.71 -4.15 -2.36
CA ILE A 298 3.67 -5.22 -2.06
C ILE A 298 2.94 -6.48 -1.59
N ASN A 299 1.96 -6.33 -0.70
CA ASN A 299 1.22 -7.45 -0.12
C ASN A 299 0.25 -8.14 -1.09
N ASN A 300 -0.12 -7.48 -2.19
CA ASN A 300 -1.05 -8.01 -3.20
C ASN A 300 -0.38 -8.28 -4.56
N LYS A 301 0.95 -8.25 -4.61
CA LYS A 301 1.75 -8.37 -5.84
C LYS A 301 1.48 -9.65 -6.65
N HIS A 302 1.16 -10.75 -5.97
CA HIS A 302 0.91 -12.07 -6.58
C HIS A 302 -0.56 -12.34 -6.87
N LYS A 303 -1.47 -11.43 -6.52
CA LYS A 303 -2.88 -11.59 -6.84
C LYS A 303 -3.14 -11.14 -8.27
N ASN A 304 -3.87 -11.96 -9.02
CA ASN A 304 -4.57 -11.48 -10.21
C ASN A 304 -5.71 -10.60 -9.69
N LEU A 305 -5.67 -9.30 -10.01
CA LEU A 305 -6.68 -8.33 -9.59
C LEU A 305 -7.67 -8.03 -10.70
#